data_AF-A0AAV5UAZ2-F1
#
_entry.id   AF-A0AAV5UAZ2-F1
#
_cell.length_a   1.000
_cell.length_b   1.000
_cell.length_c   1.000
_cell.angle_alpha   90.00
_cell.angle_beta   90.00
_cell.angle_gamma   90.00
#
_symmetry.space_group_name_H-M   'P 1'
#
loop_
_entity.id
_entity.type
_entity.pdbx_description
1 polymer ?
#
loop_
_entity_poly.entity_id
_entity_poly.type
_entity_poly.pdbx_seq_one_letter_code
_entity_poly.pdbx_strand_id
1 'polypeptide(L)'
;NDFIAVATKNMIQGSFSAEKFEPLGGAFLISTVYFKADWAQQFVSEVTLTQSFYGLGGQRESFMHSLTSAHGGQINGMTYLFLEYSDPVYSLLLIMPNV
;
A
#
# COMPACT_ATOMS: atom_id res chain seq x y z
N ASN A 1 22.82 4.65 0.13
CA ASN A 1 21.92 3.55 -0.30
C ASN A 1 21.89 2.40 0.68
N ASP A 2 23.03 1.85 1.09
CA ASP A 2 23.06 0.65 1.93
C ASP A 2 22.32 0.81 3.27
N PHE A 3 22.49 1.95 3.95
CA PHE A 3 21.77 2.20 5.21
C PHE A 3 20.24 2.18 5.05
N ILE A 4 19.74 2.61 3.88
CA ILE A 4 18.30 2.61 3.55
C ILE A 4 17.84 1.20 3.26
N ALA A 5 18.60 0.47 2.44
CA ALA A 5 18.30 -0.92 2.13
C ALA A 5 18.21 -1.75 3.41
N VAL A 6 19.19 -1.64 4.31
CA VAL A 6 19.16 -2.32 5.61
C VAL A 6 17.97 -1.88 6.46
N ALA A 7 17.75 -0.56 6.63
CA ALA A 7 16.66 -0.04 7.46
C ALA A 7 15.27 -0.41 6.94
N THR A 8 15.13 -0.64 5.63
CA THR A 8 13.86 -0.97 4.97
C THR A 8 13.73 -2.44 4.62
N LYS A 9 14.57 -3.31 5.21
CA LYS A 9 14.58 -4.76 4.95
C LYS A 9 14.69 -5.10 3.46
N ASN A 10 15.50 -4.32 2.75
CA ASN A 10 15.75 -4.37 1.31
C ASN A 10 14.52 -4.09 0.43
N MET A 11 13.46 -3.48 0.99
CA MET A 11 12.26 -3.14 0.22
C MET A 11 12.40 -1.80 -0.52
N ILE A 12 13.33 -0.96 -0.08
CA ILE A 12 13.70 0.29 -0.76
C ILE A 12 15.19 0.20 -1.11
N GLN A 13 15.49 0.04 -2.40
CA GLN A 13 16.85 -0.09 -2.94
C GLN A 13 17.10 0.93 -4.04
N GLY A 14 18.36 1.36 -4.18
CA GLY A 14 18.78 2.18 -5.32
C GLY A 14 18.11 3.56 -5.43
N SER A 15 17.50 4.07 -4.36
CA SER A 15 16.70 5.30 -4.42
C SER A 15 17.50 6.57 -4.71
N PHE A 16 18.82 6.54 -4.54
CA PHE A 16 19.68 7.71 -4.62
C PHE A 16 20.92 7.41 -5.48
N SER A 17 21.03 7.99 -6.68
CA SER A 17 22.25 7.88 -7.51
C SER A 17 23.22 9.01 -7.17
N ALA A 18 24.52 8.71 -7.09
CA ALA A 18 25.57 9.68 -6.75
C ALA A 18 25.54 10.92 -7.67
N GLU A 19 25.22 10.73 -8.95
CA GLU A 19 25.04 11.76 -9.97
C GLU A 19 24.02 12.85 -9.59
N LYS A 20 23.04 12.53 -8.73
CA LYS A 20 22.05 13.50 -8.24
C LYS A 20 22.58 14.37 -7.09
N PHE A 21 23.70 13.99 -6.47
CA PHE A 21 24.26 14.63 -5.29
C PHE A 21 25.58 15.36 -5.57
N GLU A 22 26.32 14.96 -6.59
CA GLU A 22 27.60 15.57 -6.98
C GLU A 22 27.53 17.07 -7.35
N PRO A 23 26.46 17.59 -8.00
CA PRO A 23 26.40 19.02 -8.33
C PRO A 23 26.14 19.92 -7.12
N LEU A 24 25.72 19.38 -5.97
CA LEU A 24 24.99 20.14 -4.96
C LEU A 24 25.77 20.49 -3.69
N GLY A 25 27.04 20.07 -3.55
CA GLY A 25 27.98 20.53 -2.51
C GLY A 25 27.33 20.91 -1.18
N GLY A 26 26.66 19.97 -0.50
CA GLY A 26 25.81 20.27 0.65
C GLY A 26 25.45 19.04 1.48
N ALA A 27 24.65 19.25 2.54
CA ALA A 27 24.12 18.19 3.39
C ALA A 27 22.71 17.74 2.93
N PHE A 28 22.40 16.46 3.09
CA PHE A 28 21.12 15.87 2.69
C PHE A 28 20.42 15.22 3.87
N LEU A 29 19.13 15.49 4.02
CA LEU A 29 18.25 14.78 4.96
C LEU A 29 17.42 13.75 4.18
N ILE A 30 17.52 12.49 4.58
CA ILE A 30 16.79 11.38 3.95
C ILE A 30 15.88 10.75 4.99
N SER A 31 14.59 10.68 4.69
CA SER A 31 13.58 9.97 5.49
C SER A 31 12.92 8.92 4.62
N THR A 32 12.91 7.68 5.09
CA THR A 32 12.27 6.55 4.41
C THR A 32 11.50 5.73 5.42
N VAL A 33 10.27 5.37 5.08
CA VAL A 33 9.40 4.56 5.93
C VAL A 33 9.06 3.27 5.18
N TYR A 34 9.26 2.14 5.85
CA TYR A 34 8.82 0.84 5.39
C TYR A 34 7.77 0.29 6.36
N PHE A 35 6.62 -0.10 5.82
CA PHE A 35 5.52 -0.67 6.58
C PHE A 35 5.12 -2.02 5.99
N LYS A 36 5.06 -3.04 6.85
CA LYS A 36 4.54 -4.37 6.52
C LYS A 36 3.86 -4.91 7.78
N ALA A 37 2.61 -5.29 7.64
CA ALA A 37 1.81 -5.87 8.69
C ALA A 37 0.88 -6.92 8.10
N ASP A 38 0.51 -7.88 8.93
CA ASP A 38 -0.52 -8.86 8.62
C ASP A 38 -1.90 -8.26 8.86
N TRP A 39 -2.91 -8.64 8.06
CA TRP A 39 -4.29 -8.24 8.31
C TRP A 39 -4.80 -8.84 9.63
N ALA A 40 -5.64 -8.09 10.36
CA ALA A 40 -6.34 -8.62 11.52
C ALA A 40 -7.19 -9.83 11.13
N GLN A 41 -7.83 -9.73 9.97
CA GLN A 41 -8.49 -10.82 9.30
C GLN A 41 -7.90 -11.04 7.90
N GLN A 42 -7.20 -12.16 7.73
CA GLN A 42 -6.58 -12.52 6.46
C GLN A 42 -7.62 -12.86 5.39
N PHE A 43 -7.30 -12.52 4.15
CA PHE A 43 -8.06 -12.97 2.99
C PHE A 43 -7.75 -14.45 2.73
N VAL A 44 -8.78 -15.21 2.35
CA VAL A 44 -8.62 -16.61 1.97
C VAL A 44 -8.11 -16.65 0.52
N SER A 45 -6.92 -17.22 0.30
CA SER A 45 -6.26 -17.21 -1.00
C SER A 45 -7.05 -17.92 -2.09
N GLU A 46 -7.77 -18.99 -1.73
CA GLU A 46 -8.54 -19.86 -2.62
C GLU A 46 -9.73 -19.15 -3.27
N VAL A 47 -10.19 -18.03 -2.68
CA VAL A 47 -11.27 -17.22 -3.23
C VAL A 47 -10.76 -15.95 -3.92
N THR A 48 -9.45 -15.82 -4.12
CA THR A 48 -8.88 -14.76 -4.94
C THR A 48 -9.13 -15.06 -6.42
N LEU A 49 -9.69 -14.11 -7.15
CA LEU A 49 -10.10 -14.30 -8.53
C LEU A 49 -9.49 -13.24 -9.44
N THR A 50 -9.11 -13.63 -10.65
CA THR A 50 -8.73 -12.66 -11.68
C THR A 50 -9.98 -11.97 -12.22
N GLN A 51 -10.08 -10.65 -12.02
CA GLN A 51 -11.18 -9.83 -12.49
C GLN A 51 -10.67 -8.60 -13.25
N SER A 52 -11.56 -7.96 -14.00
CA SER A 52 -11.20 -6.75 -14.75
C SER A 52 -11.19 -5.54 -13.80
N PHE A 53 -10.06 -4.82 -13.74
CA PHE A 53 -9.95 -3.52 -13.10
C PHE A 53 -10.15 -2.42 -14.15
N TYR A 54 -11.25 -1.68 -14.02
CA TYR A 54 -11.68 -0.64 -14.98
C TYR A 54 -10.96 0.70 -14.81
N GLY A 55 -9.64 0.65 -14.57
CA GLY A 55 -8.77 1.83 -14.58
C GLY A 55 -8.40 2.27 -16.00
N LEU A 56 -7.37 3.12 -16.12
CA LEU A 56 -6.95 3.76 -17.39
C LEU A 56 -6.55 2.79 -18.52
N GLY A 57 -6.39 1.49 -18.26
CA GLY A 57 -5.95 0.51 -19.25
C GLY A 57 -6.76 -0.79 -19.32
N GLY A 58 -7.89 -0.90 -18.60
CA GLY A 58 -8.74 -2.11 -18.64
C GLY A 58 -7.98 -3.41 -18.37
N GLN A 59 -7.21 -3.46 -17.29
CA GLN A 59 -6.28 -4.55 -16.99
C GLN A 59 -6.98 -5.65 -16.19
N ARG A 60 -6.57 -6.91 -16.36
CA ARG A 60 -7.01 -8.01 -15.51
C ARG A 60 -6.10 -8.11 -14.31
N GLU A 61 -6.68 -8.02 -13.12
CA GLU A 61 -5.95 -8.01 -11.85
C GLU A 61 -6.46 -9.11 -10.92
N SER A 62 -5.67 -9.47 -9.92
CA SER A 62 -6.09 -10.41 -8.87
C SER A 62 -6.86 -9.67 -7.78
N PHE A 63 -8.14 -10.00 -7.61
CA PHE A 63 -9.02 -9.43 -6.61
C PHE A 63 -9.18 -10.39 -5.44
N MET A 64 -8.81 -9.94 -4.25
CA MET A 64 -9.05 -10.67 -3.00
C MET A 64 -10.51 -10.48 -2.57
N HIS A 65 -11.12 -11.52 -2.02
CA HIS A 65 -12.52 -11.50 -1.58
C HIS A 65 -12.64 -11.87 -0.09
N SER A 66 -13.57 -11.21 0.60
CA SER A 66 -14.01 -11.57 1.94
C SER A 66 -15.50 -11.32 2.09
N LEU A 67 -16.19 -12.16 2.85
CA LEU A 67 -17.60 -11.98 3.23
C LEU A 67 -17.75 -11.35 4.62
N THR A 68 -16.65 -10.89 5.22
CA THR A 68 -16.66 -10.44 6.60
C THR A 68 -17.05 -8.98 6.74
N SER A 69 -17.64 -8.66 7.88
CA SER A 69 -18.03 -7.30 8.23
C SER A 69 -16.78 -6.45 8.36
N ALA A 70 -16.59 -5.53 7.41
CA ALA A 70 -15.57 -4.50 7.51
C ALA A 70 -16.24 -3.18 7.93
N HIS A 71 -15.54 -2.39 8.75
CA HIS A 71 -16.00 -1.07 9.15
C HIS A 71 -15.99 -0.15 7.93
N GLY A 72 -17.14 0.40 7.57
CA GLY A 72 -17.25 1.23 6.37
C GLY A 72 -18.61 1.89 6.24
N GLY A 73 -18.74 2.71 5.20
CA GLY A 73 -19.98 3.43 4.93
C GLY A 73 -19.91 4.20 3.63
N GLN A 74 -20.91 5.05 3.41
CA GLN A 74 -20.99 5.91 2.25
C GLN A 74 -21.14 7.38 2.66
N ILE A 75 -20.45 8.28 1.98
CA ILE A 75 -20.54 9.72 2.18
C ILE A 75 -20.33 10.45 0.85
N ASN A 76 -21.25 11.35 0.48
CA ASN A 76 -21.16 12.19 -0.72
C ASN A 76 -20.81 11.42 -2.01
N GLY A 77 -21.44 10.26 -2.24
CA GLY A 77 -21.19 9.44 -3.42
C GLY A 77 -19.84 8.71 -3.40
N MET A 78 -19.18 8.61 -2.24
CA MET A 78 -18.00 7.79 -2.03
C MET A 78 -18.34 6.66 -1.06
N THR A 79 -17.77 5.48 -1.29
CA THR A 79 -17.70 4.39 -0.32
C THR A 79 -16.35 4.44 0.39
N TYR A 80 -16.33 4.27 1.71
CA TYR A 80 -15.10 4.11 2.48
C TYR A 80 -15.12 2.80 3.27
N LEU A 81 -13.94 2.20 3.44
CA LEU A 81 -13.75 0.91 4.10
C LEU A 81 -12.44 0.93 4.90
N PHE A 82 -12.48 0.45 6.13
CA PHE A 82 -11.30 0.22 6.96
C PHE A 82 -10.96 -1.27 6.95
N LEU A 83 -9.71 -1.59 6.62
CA LEU A 83 -9.12 -2.91 6.76
C LEU A 83 -8.09 -2.86 7.89
N GLU A 84 -8.39 -3.50 9.00
CA GLU A 84 -7.54 -3.50 10.20
C GLU A 84 -6.33 -4.41 10.00
N TYR A 85 -5.18 -3.96 10.51
CA TYR A 85 -4.01 -4.82 10.66
C TYR A 85 -4.07 -5.57 12.00
N SER A 86 -3.30 -6.65 12.10
CA SER A 86 -3.14 -7.45 13.33
C SER A 86 -2.71 -6.62 14.54
N ASP A 87 -1.97 -5.53 14.30
CA ASP A 87 -1.80 -4.45 15.26
C ASP A 87 -2.97 -3.46 15.14
N PRO A 88 -3.87 -3.38 16.15
CA PRO A 88 -5.09 -2.58 16.09
C PRO A 88 -4.84 -1.07 16.10
N VAL A 89 -3.60 -0.62 16.32
CA VAL A 89 -3.23 0.80 16.19
C VAL A 89 -3.26 1.26 14.73
N TYR A 90 -3.17 0.32 13.77
CA TYR A 90 -3.10 0.61 12.34
C TYR A 90 -4.26 0.00 11.55
N SER A 91 -4.73 0.74 10.55
CA SER A 91 -5.71 0.26 9.57
C SER A 91 -5.45 0.90 8.20
N LEU A 92 -5.74 0.18 7.12
CA LEU A 92 -5.81 0.74 5.77
C LEU A 92 -7.21 1.30 5.51
N LEU A 93 -7.30 2.60 5.24
CA LEU A 93 -8.53 3.24 4.77
C LEU A 93 -8.55 3.23 3.23
N LEU A 94 -9.52 2.52 2.66
CA LEU A 94 -9.86 2.59 1.24
C LEU A 94 -11.00 3.57 1.04
N ILE A 95 -10.88 4.44 0.05
CA ILE A 95 -11.92 5.39 -0.34
C ILE A 95 -12.13 5.25 -1.84
N MET A 96 -13.36 4.98 -2.26
CA MET A 96 -13.71 4.68 -3.64
C MET A 96 -14.92 5.51 -4.05
N PRO A 97 -14.90 6.18 -5.21
CA PRO A 97 -16.10 6.80 -5.74
C PRO A 97 -17.14 5.74 -6.10
N ASN A 98 -18.41 6.05 -5.86
CA ASN A 98 -19.52 5.27 -6.37
C ASN A 98 -19.62 5.59 -7.87
N VAL A 99 -19.31 4.62 -8.72
CA VAL A 99 -19.46 4.71 -10.18
C VAL A 99 -20.89 4.43 -10.61
#